data_AF-I0L613-F1
#
_entry.id   AF-I0L613-F1
#
_cell.length_a   1.000
_cell.length_b   1.000
_cell.length_c   1.000
_cell.angle_alpha   90.00
_cell.angle_beta   90.00
_cell.angle_gamma   90.00
#
_symmetry.space_group_name_H-M   'P 1'
#
loop_
_entity.id
_entity.type
_entity.pdbx_description
1 polymer ?
#
loop_
_entity_poly.entity_id
_entity_poly.type
_entity_poly.pdbx_seq_one_letter_code
_entity_poly.pdbx_strand_id
1 'polypeptide(L)'
;MFESHDSAKDETFYRPLGGGIEFGETAEAAVRRELREELDVELLDVRLLGVLENLFHAFDRDGHEIVFVYDCRLTDQSVYERDTVGEILDNPGTKVMWRSLSSFTAGRPLYPAGLADMLRGR
;
A
#
# COMPACT_ATOMS: atom_id res chain seq x y z
N MET A 1 0.00 -3.10 5.38
CA MET A 1 -0.73 -3.54 4.16
C MET A 1 -2.12 -3.97 4.55
N PHE A 2 -3.08 -3.83 3.66
CA PHE A 2 -4.44 -4.31 3.87
C PHE A 2 -4.79 -5.40 2.85
N GLU A 3 -5.75 -6.24 3.20
CA GLU A 3 -6.27 -7.32 2.37
C GLU A 3 -7.46 -6.82 1.55
N SER A 4 -7.58 -7.31 0.32
CA SER A 4 -8.72 -7.05 -0.56
C SER A 4 -9.11 -8.33 -1.27
N HIS A 5 -10.37 -8.43 -1.67
CA HIS A 5 -10.90 -9.59 -2.37
C HIS A 5 -11.66 -9.15 -3.63
N ASP A 6 -11.19 -9.59 -4.79
CA ASP A 6 -11.87 -9.40 -6.07
C ASP A 6 -12.83 -10.59 -6.30
N SER A 7 -14.12 -10.34 -6.10
CA SER A 7 -15.16 -11.35 -6.28
C SER A 7 -15.36 -11.79 -7.73
N ALA A 8 -14.94 -10.99 -8.73
CA ALA A 8 -15.04 -11.37 -10.14
C ALA A 8 -14.02 -12.47 -10.49
N LYS A 9 -12.88 -12.49 -9.79
CA LYS A 9 -11.80 -13.46 -9.97
C LYS A 9 -11.72 -14.52 -8.88
N ASP A 10 -12.48 -14.36 -7.80
CA ASP A 10 -12.34 -15.12 -6.56
C ASP A 10 -10.88 -15.08 -6.05
N GLU A 11 -10.27 -13.89 -6.05
CA GLU A 11 -8.86 -13.68 -5.68
C GLU A 11 -8.76 -12.78 -4.44
N THR A 12 -8.04 -13.26 -3.43
CA THR A 12 -7.62 -12.44 -2.28
C THR A 12 -6.20 -11.96 -2.49
N PHE A 13 -5.97 -10.65 -2.39
CA PHE A 13 -4.67 -10.02 -2.61
C PHE A 13 -4.38 -8.95 -1.55
N TYR A 14 -3.14 -8.45 -1.55
CA TYR A 14 -2.68 -7.43 -0.64
C TYR A 14 -2.16 -6.20 -1.37
N ARG A 15 -2.33 -5.03 -0.75
CA ARG A 15 -1.79 -3.76 -1.23
C ARG A 15 -1.18 -2.94 -0.08
N PRO A 16 -0.15 -2.12 -0.38
CA PRO A 16 0.26 -1.05 0.53
C PRO A 16 -0.82 0.03 0.63
N LEU A 17 -0.70 0.86 1.66
CA LEU A 17 -1.48 2.09 1.86
C LEU A 17 -1.07 3.16 0.85
N GLY A 18 -1.91 4.17 0.71
CA GLY A 18 -1.73 5.27 -0.22
C GLY A 18 -2.89 5.39 -1.21
N GLY A 19 -2.80 6.41 -2.07
CA GLY A 19 -3.86 6.72 -3.02
C GLY A 19 -3.37 7.57 -4.18
N GLY A 20 -4.30 8.32 -4.76
CA GLY A 20 -4.05 9.10 -5.97
C GLY A 20 -3.18 10.32 -5.71
N ILE A 21 -2.33 10.65 -6.68
CA ILE A 21 -1.63 11.96 -6.70
C ILE A 21 -2.60 12.99 -7.27
N GLU A 22 -2.89 14.05 -6.52
CA GLU A 22 -3.80 15.10 -6.97
C GLU A 22 -3.14 16.06 -7.97
N PHE A 23 -3.97 16.81 -8.72
CA PHE A 23 -3.46 17.80 -9.66
C PHE A 23 -2.69 18.91 -8.92
N GLY A 24 -1.41 19.10 -9.29
CA GLY A 24 -0.53 20.06 -8.65
C GLY A 24 0.19 19.52 -7.41
N GLU A 25 -0.02 18.24 -7.06
CA GLU A 25 0.62 17.56 -5.95
C GLU A 25 1.86 16.78 -6.42
N THR A 26 2.88 16.65 -5.55
CA THR A 26 4.00 15.73 -5.80
C THR A 26 3.69 14.34 -5.25
N ALA A 27 4.29 13.29 -5.79
CA ALA A 27 4.08 11.92 -5.29
C ALA A 27 4.44 11.75 -3.80
N GLU A 28 5.46 12.48 -3.31
CA GLU A 28 5.80 12.48 -1.88
C GLU A 28 4.73 13.20 -1.04
N ALA A 29 4.20 14.33 -1.52
CA ALA A 29 3.12 15.02 -0.82
C ALA A 29 1.86 14.14 -0.74
N ALA A 30 1.54 13.43 -1.83
CA ALA A 30 0.43 12.48 -1.89
C ALA A 30 0.59 11.38 -0.84
N VAL A 31 1.72 10.66 -0.78
CA VAL A 31 1.89 9.59 0.21
C VAL A 31 1.81 10.10 1.66
N ARG A 32 2.26 11.33 1.92
CA ARG A 32 2.12 11.95 3.26
C ARG A 32 0.67 12.33 3.57
N ARG A 33 -0.09 12.85 2.60
CA ARG A 33 -1.51 13.19 2.77
C ARG A 33 -2.33 11.91 2.99
N GLU A 34 -2.19 10.94 2.10
CA GLU A 34 -2.92 9.67 2.15
C GLU A 34 -2.70 8.93 3.47
N LEU A 35 -1.46 8.80 3.96
CA LEU A 35 -1.21 8.14 5.24
C LEU A 35 -1.79 8.90 6.44
N ARG A 36 -1.92 10.23 6.35
CA ARG A 36 -2.61 11.02 7.37
C ARG A 36 -4.12 10.81 7.31
N GLU A 37 -4.70 10.76 6.11
CA GLU A 37 -6.12 10.54 5.90
C GLU A 37 -6.54 9.11 6.29
N GLU A 38 -5.76 8.11 5.89
CA GLU A 38 -6.06 6.70 6.12
C GLU A 38 -5.77 6.25 7.56
N LEU A 39 -4.77 6.84 8.23
CA LEU A 39 -4.27 6.30 9.52
C LEU A 39 -3.99 7.34 10.60
N ASP A 40 -4.12 8.64 10.34
CA ASP A 40 -3.74 9.72 11.27
C ASP A 40 -2.28 9.60 11.74
N VAL A 41 -1.37 9.27 10.81
CA VAL A 41 0.07 9.13 11.09
C VAL A 41 0.93 10.10 10.29
N GLU A 42 2.01 10.54 10.89
CA GLU A 42 3.04 11.37 10.24
C GLU A 42 4.26 10.52 9.84
N LEU A 43 4.94 10.91 8.76
CA LEU A 43 6.05 10.17 8.17
C LEU A 43 7.41 10.86 8.34
N LEU A 44 8.43 10.07 8.67
CA LEU A 44 9.86 10.41 8.69
C LEU A 44 10.61 9.65 7.60
N ASP A 45 11.77 10.16 7.21
CA ASP A 45 12.72 9.50 6.30
C ASP A 45 12.09 9.00 4.98
N VAL A 46 11.14 9.76 4.44
CA VAL A 46 10.40 9.38 3.22
C VAL A 46 11.37 9.34 2.04
N ARG A 47 11.52 8.16 1.43
CA ARG A 47 12.47 7.90 0.37
C ARG A 47 11.79 7.14 -0.77
N LEU A 48 11.97 7.62 -2.00
CA LEU A 48 11.50 6.89 -3.18
C LEU A 48 12.30 5.60 -3.36
N LEU A 49 11.58 4.49 -3.50
CA LEU A 49 12.14 3.16 -3.76
C LEU A 49 12.23 2.84 -5.24
N GLY A 50 11.26 3.31 -6.00
CA GLY A 50 11.15 3.07 -7.42
C GLY A 50 9.77 3.44 -7.92
N VAL A 51 9.61 3.29 -9.23
CA VAL A 51 8.36 3.52 -9.93
C VAL A 51 7.98 2.24 -10.65
N LEU A 52 6.72 1.83 -10.52
CA LEU A 52 6.15 0.66 -11.18
C LEU A 52 5.05 1.12 -12.12
N GLU A 53 5.07 0.62 -13.35
CA GLU A 53 3.92 0.71 -14.24
C GLU A 53 3.05 -0.54 -14.01
N ASN A 54 1.79 -0.33 -13.63
CA ASN A 54 0.88 -1.39 -13.23
C ASN A 54 -0.33 -1.39 -14.16
N LEU A 55 -0.40 -2.38 -15.05
CA LEU A 55 -1.57 -2.68 -15.87
C LEU A 55 -2.28 -3.87 -15.24
N PHE A 56 -3.56 -3.72 -14.92
CA PHE A 56 -4.32 -4.77 -14.25
C PHE A 56 -5.77 -4.76 -14.68
N HIS A 57 -6.43 -5.89 -14.42
CA HIS A 57 -7.88 -6.01 -14.47
C HIS A 57 -8.32 -6.36 -13.05
N ALA A 58 -9.20 -5.61 -12.42
CA ALA A 58 -9.72 -5.93 -11.09
C ALA A 58 -11.12 -5.34 -10.90
N PHE A 59 -11.98 -6.04 -10.18
CA PHE A 59 -13.37 -5.60 -9.94
C PHE A 59 -14.10 -5.27 -11.25
N ASP A 60 -13.96 -6.16 -12.25
CA ASP A 60 -14.52 -6.05 -13.60
C ASP A 60 -14.12 -4.77 -14.37
N ARG A 61 -12.95 -4.21 -14.04
CA ARG A 61 -12.43 -2.98 -14.65
C ARG A 61 -10.96 -3.11 -14.99
N ASP A 62 -10.61 -2.60 -16.17
CA ASP A 62 -9.22 -2.38 -16.54
C ASP A 62 -8.68 -1.12 -15.85
N GLY A 63 -7.47 -1.25 -15.31
CA GLY A 63 -6.74 -0.18 -14.64
C GLY A 63 -5.32 -0.07 -15.18
N HIS A 64 -4.83 1.16 -15.22
CA HIS A 64 -3.46 1.48 -15.59
C HIS A 64 -2.95 2.59 -14.69
N GLU A 65 -1.96 2.28 -13.87
CA GLU A 65 -1.43 3.16 -12.85
C GLU A 65 0.10 3.27 -12.98
N ILE A 66 0.64 4.46 -12.71
CA ILE A 66 2.06 4.65 -12.43
C ILE A 66 2.21 4.81 -10.92
N VAL A 67 2.83 3.82 -10.29
CA VAL A 67 2.92 3.71 -8.83
C VAL A 67 4.29 4.13 -8.36
N PHE A 68 4.36 5.22 -7.59
CA PHE A 68 5.56 5.64 -6.89
C PHE A 68 5.61 4.94 -5.53
N VAL A 69 6.61 4.09 -5.33
CA VAL A 69 6.73 3.31 -4.08
C VAL A 69 7.69 4.03 -3.14
N TYR A 70 7.24 4.33 -1.92
CA TYR A 70 8.04 4.98 -0.89
C TYR A 70 8.32 4.06 0.30
N ASP A 71 9.51 4.21 0.87
CA ASP A 71 9.90 3.70 2.18
C ASP A 71 9.92 4.86 3.14
N CYS A 72 9.42 4.63 4.35
CA CYS A 72 9.26 5.66 5.35
C CYS A 72 9.18 5.04 6.73
N ARG A 73 9.34 5.89 7.74
CA ARG A 73 9.13 5.53 9.14
C ARG A 73 7.95 6.32 9.68
N LEU A 74 7.13 5.68 10.51
CA LEU A 74 6.09 6.39 11.26
C LEU A 74 6.75 7.22 12.35
N THR A 75 6.27 8.44 12.60
CA THR A 75 6.76 9.26 13.73
C THR A 75 6.51 8.58 15.06
N ASP A 76 5.29 8.06 15.26
CA ASP A 76 4.92 7.25 16.42
C ASP A 76 5.50 5.84 16.30
N GLN A 77 6.62 5.60 16.99
CA GLN A 77 7.28 4.30 16.99
C GLN A 77 6.47 3.21 17.71
N SER A 78 5.51 3.57 18.58
CA SER A 78 4.69 2.58 19.31
C SER A 78 3.81 1.76 18.38
N VAL A 79 3.53 2.25 17.16
CA VAL A 79 2.75 1.53 16.15
C VAL A 79 3.44 0.22 15.71
N TYR A 80 4.78 0.17 15.75
CA TYR A 80 5.54 -1.03 15.39
C TYR A 80 5.46 -2.14 16.46
N GLU A 81 5.07 -1.80 17.69
CA GLU A 81 4.92 -2.77 18.79
C GLU A 81 3.53 -3.42 18.79
N ARG A 82 2.61 -2.93 17.95
CA ARG A 82 1.23 -3.43 17.83
C ARG A 82 1.18 -4.57 16.80
N ASP A 83 0.32 -5.55 17.04
CA ASP A 83 0.04 -6.63 16.08
C ASP A 83 -0.54 -6.11 14.76
N THR A 84 -1.24 -4.97 14.83
CA THR A 84 -1.84 -4.28 13.68
C THR A 84 -1.52 -2.79 13.74
N VAL A 85 -1.36 -2.16 12.57
CA VAL A 85 -1.14 -0.72 12.47
C VAL A 85 -2.39 0.04 12.91
N GLY A 86 -3.56 -0.44 12.49
CA GLY A 86 -4.85 0.18 12.76
C GLY A 86 -5.90 -0.25 11.75
N GLU A 87 -6.92 0.58 11.61
CA GLU A 87 -7.99 0.46 10.62
C GLU A 87 -7.93 1.69 9.71
N ILE A 88 -8.23 1.51 8.43
CA ILE A 88 -8.30 2.62 7.49
C ILE A 88 -9.49 3.51 7.88
N LEU A 89 -9.21 4.78 8.17
CA LEU A 89 -10.20 5.73 8.68
C LEU A 89 -11.27 6.12 7.65
N ASP A 90 -10.92 6.18 6.37
CA ASP A 90 -11.85 6.52 5.28
C ASP A 90 -12.65 5.29 4.76
N ASN A 91 -12.23 4.08 5.13
CA ASN A 91 -12.89 2.83 4.82
C ASN A 91 -12.98 1.91 6.06
N PRO A 92 -13.87 2.25 7.01
CA PRO A 92 -14.02 1.51 8.25
C PRO A 92 -14.30 0.01 8.03
N GLY A 93 -13.65 -0.83 8.84
CA GLY A 93 -13.62 -2.28 8.77
C GLY A 93 -12.37 -2.85 8.10
N THR A 94 -11.58 -2.01 7.41
CA THR A 94 -10.37 -2.46 6.69
C THR A 94 -9.14 -2.40 7.58
N LYS A 95 -8.68 -3.58 8.04
CA LYS A 95 -7.51 -3.66 8.92
C LYS A 95 -6.20 -3.52 8.15
N VAL A 96 -5.29 -2.73 8.71
CA VAL A 96 -3.91 -2.59 8.25
C VAL A 96 -3.00 -3.43 9.14
N MET A 97 -2.24 -4.34 8.52
CA MET A 97 -1.39 -5.30 9.21
C MET A 97 0.06 -5.20 8.75
N TRP A 98 0.95 -5.55 9.67
CA TRP A 98 2.33 -5.91 9.35
C TRP A 98 2.33 -7.28 8.67
N ARG A 99 3.09 -7.41 7.58
CA ARG A 99 3.15 -8.64 6.78
C ARG A 99 4.60 -8.95 6.43
N SER A 100 5.02 -10.18 6.68
CA SER A 100 6.30 -10.69 6.16
C SER A 100 6.25 -10.78 4.64
N LEU A 101 7.36 -10.43 3.97
CA LEU A 101 7.51 -10.63 2.52
C LEU A 101 7.37 -12.10 2.09
N SER A 102 7.66 -13.05 3.00
CA SER A 102 7.46 -14.48 2.75
C SER A 102 6.01 -14.93 2.80
N SER A 103 5.10 -14.08 3.29
CA SER A 103 3.66 -14.40 3.41
C SER A 103 2.88 -14.22 2.10
N PHE A 104 3.48 -13.57 1.11
CA PHE A 104 2.89 -13.36 -0.20
C PHE A 104 3.21 -14.54 -1.11
N THR A 105 2.18 -15.12 -1.71
CA THR A 105 2.28 -16.30 -2.57
C THR A 105 1.50 -16.06 -3.85
N ALA A 106 1.60 -16.97 -4.82
CA ALA A 106 0.83 -16.87 -6.06
C ALA A 106 -0.71 -16.85 -5.83
N GLY A 107 -1.20 -17.51 -4.77
CA GLY A 107 -2.63 -17.50 -4.43
C GLY A 107 -3.05 -16.34 -3.51
N ARG A 108 -2.09 -15.55 -3.00
CA ARG A 108 -2.34 -14.34 -2.21
C ARG A 108 -1.30 -13.27 -2.59
N PRO A 109 -1.41 -12.73 -3.81
CA PRO A 109 -0.37 -11.88 -4.37
C PRO A 109 -0.29 -10.52 -3.65
N LEU A 110 0.88 -9.89 -3.79
CA LEU A 110 1.11 -8.49 -3.42
C LEU A 110 1.09 -7.66 -4.70
N TYR A 111 0.20 -6.68 -4.75
CA TYR A 111 0.13 -5.70 -5.84
C TYR A 111 0.67 -4.33 -5.41
N PRO A 112 1.16 -3.50 -6.36
CA PRO A 112 1.28 -3.78 -7.81
C PRO A 112 2.30 -4.88 -8.14
N ALA A 113 2.18 -5.45 -9.34
CA ALA A 113 3.13 -6.46 -9.82
C ALA A 113 4.56 -5.90 -9.77
N GLY A 114 5.52 -6.73 -9.33
CA GLY A 114 6.92 -6.33 -9.13
C GLY A 114 7.23 -5.69 -7.77
N LEU A 115 6.23 -5.30 -6.96
CA LEU A 115 6.47 -4.73 -5.62
C LEU A 115 7.21 -5.71 -4.71
N ALA A 116 6.83 -6.98 -4.70
CA ALA A 116 7.48 -7.99 -3.86
C ALA A 116 8.98 -8.13 -4.18
N ASP A 117 9.35 -8.07 -5.45
CA ASP A 117 10.75 -8.17 -5.89
C ASP A 117 11.53 -6.88 -5.57
N MET A 118 10.90 -5.72 -5.74
CA MET A 118 11.46 -4.42 -5.32
C MET A 118 11.79 -4.40 -3.82
N LEU A 119 10.94 -5.00 -2.99
CA LEU A 119 11.14 -5.06 -1.54
C LEU A 119 12.20 -6.08 -1.12
N ARG A 120 12.38 -7.18 -1.86
CA ARG A 120 13.42 -8.20 -1.60
C ARG A 120 14.82 -7.76 -2.02
N GLY A 121 14.93 -6.85 -2.99
CA GLY A 121 16.21 -6.32 -3.47
C GLY A 121 16.90 -5.32 -2.53
N ARG A 122 16.52 -5.28 -1.25
CA ARG A 122 16.97 -4.29 -0.25
C ARG A 122 17.75 -4.91 0.88
#